data_AF-A0A9D8ARD2-F1
#
_entry.id   AF-A0A9D8ARD2-F1
#
_cell.length_a   1.000
_cell.length_b   1.000
_cell.length_c   1.000
_cell.angle_alpha   90.00
_cell.angle_beta   90.00
_cell.angle_gamma   90.00
#
_symmetry.space_group_name_H-M   'P 1'
#
loop_
_entity.id
_entity.type
_entity.pdbx_description
1 polymer ?
#
loop_
_entity_poly.entity_id
_entity_poly.type
_entity_poly.pdbx_seq_one_letter_code
_entity_poly.pdbx_strand_id
1 'polypeptide(L)' 'MLDVHVLYTEGCANTDRTVQQVQDVARGLGIAVRVHRVLVTRQDQANELRFLGSPTVQINGQDIDPAARSASGFGFT' A
#
# COMPACT_ATOMS: atom_id res chain seq x y z
N MET A 1 -17.87 1.33 0.72
CA MET A 1 -16.70 0.81 1.45
C MET A 1 -15.51 0.91 0.53
N LEU A 2 -14.41 1.52 0.97
CA LEU A 2 -13.23 1.71 0.14
C LEU A 2 -12.27 0.53 0.25
N ASP A 3 -11.74 0.07 -0.88
CA ASP A 3 -10.71 -0.96 -0.91
C ASP A 3 -9.33 -0.30 -0.82
N VAL A 4 -8.60 -0.64 0.24
CA VAL A 4 -7.25 -0.14 0.53
C VAL A 4 -6.28 -1.30 0.48
N HIS A 5 -5.24 -1.20 -0.33
CA HIS A 5 -4.16 -2.17 -0.37
C HIS A 5 -2.93 -1.61 0.35
N VAL A 6 -2.34 -2.40 1.24
CA VAL A 6 -1.04 -2.15 1.82
C VAL A 6 -0.09 -3.19 1.25
N LEU A 7 0.73 -2.76 0.30
CA LEU A 7 1.75 -3.57 -0.35
C LEU A 7 3.01 -3.57 0.52
N TYR A 8 3.61 -4.74 0.73
CA TYR A 8 4.77 -4.88 1.59
C TYR A 8 5.68 -6.03 1.16
N THR A 9 6.93 -6.01 1.63
CA THR A 9 7.86 -7.14 1.52
C THR A 9 7.98 -7.89 2.85
N GLU A 10 8.49 -9.13 2.79
CA GLU A 10 8.74 -9.92 4.01
C GLU A 10 9.70 -9.18 4.96
N GLY A 11 9.40 -9.21 6.26
CA GLY A 11 10.23 -8.57 7.30
C GLY A 11 10.09 -7.05 7.40
N CYS A 12 9.21 -6.40 6.62
CA CYS A 12 9.02 -4.95 6.77
C CYS A 12 8.37 -4.59 8.11
N ALA A 13 9.18 -3.99 8.99
CA ALA A 13 8.80 -3.61 10.35
C ALA A 13 7.64 -2.61 10.44
N ASN A 14 7.40 -1.82 9.38
CA ASN A 14 6.40 -0.75 9.39
C ASN A 14 5.01 -1.20 8.88
N THR A 15 4.88 -2.41 8.35
CA THR A 15 3.63 -2.88 7.72
C THR A 15 2.44 -2.82 8.68
N ASP A 16 2.59 -3.38 9.89
CA ASP A 16 1.51 -3.42 10.88
C ASP A 16 1.12 -2.01 11.34
N ARG A 17 2.11 -1.14 11.55
CA ARG A 17 1.89 0.26 11.91
C ARG A 17 1.10 0.99 10.83
N THR A 18 1.48 0.82 9.56
CA THR A 18 0.78 1.45 8.43
C THR A 18 -0.66 0.97 8.30
N VAL A 19 -0.92 -0.33 8.47
CA VAL A 19 -2.29 -0.87 8.48
C VAL A 19 -3.13 -0.26 9.60
N GLN A 20 -2.58 -0.15 10.80
CA GLN A 20 -3.26 0.48 11.93
C GLN A 20 -3.58 1.95 11.65
N GLN A 21 -2.62 2.70 11.09
CA GLN A 21 -2.83 4.10 10.72
C GLN A 21 -3.96 4.27 9.70
N VAL A 22 -4.04 3.41 8.68
CA VAL A 22 -5.15 3.42 7.71
C VAL A 22 -6.50 3.22 8.41
N GLN A 23 -6.58 2.25 9.32
CA GLN A 23 -7.82 1.95 10.06
C GLN A 23 -8.22 3.10 10.99
N ASP A 24 -7.27 3.72 11.68
CA ASP A 24 -7.53 4.81 12.61
C ASP A 24 -7.98 6.09 11.85
N VAL A 25 -7.36 6.41 10.72
CA VAL A 25 -7.81 7.51 9.85
C VAL A 25 -9.21 7.25 9.31
N ALA A 26 -9.47 6.04 8.80
CA ALA A 26 -10.79 5.66 8.31
C ALA A 26 -11.87 5.79 9.39
N ARG A 27 -11.58 5.33 10.61
CA ARG A 27 -12.47 5.46 11.76
C ARG A 27 -12.72 6.94 12.11
N GLY A 28 -11.67 7.75 12.15
CA GLY A 28 -11.78 9.20 12.41
C GLY A 28 -12.63 9.93 11.39
N LEU A 29 -12.63 9.47 10.13
CA LEU A 29 -13.45 10.02 9.05
C LEU A 29 -14.86 9.40 8.96
N GLY A 30 -15.17 8.38 9.76
CA GLY A 30 -16.45 7.65 9.68
C GLY A 30 -16.61 6.84 8.38
N ILE A 31 -15.50 6.45 7.74
CA ILE A 31 -15.50 5.75 6.45
C ILE A 31 -15.25 4.26 6.68
N ALA A 32 -16.10 3.42 6.10
CA ALA A 32 -15.85 1.99 6.06
C ALA A 32 -14.77 1.66 5.01
N VAL A 33 -13.66 1.07 5.47
CA VAL A 33 -12.55 0.60 4.62
C VAL A 33 -12.36 -0.91 4.76
N ARG A 34 -11.98 -1.57 3.67
CA ARG A 34 -11.45 -2.93 3.68
C ARG A 34 -9.96 -2.84 3.37
N VAL A 35 -9.13 -3.24 4.34
CA VAL A 35 -7.67 -3.21 4.19
C VAL A 35 -7.17 -4.59 3.78
N HIS A 36 -6.54 -4.67 2.62
CA HIS A 36 -5.88 -5.85 2.10
C HIS A 36 -4.38 -5.71 2.29
N ARG A 37 -3.74 -6.70 2.91
CA ARG A 37 -2.29 -6.79 3.00
C ARG A 37 -1.80 -7.63 1.82
N VAL A 38 -0.93 -7.08 0.99
CA VAL A 38 -0.44 -7.75 -0.21
C VAL A 38 1.08 -7.91 -0.11
N LEU A 39 1.53 -9.15 0.03
CA LEU A 39 2.95 -9.47 0.01
C LEU A 39 3.46 -9.41 -1.43
N VAL A 40 4.43 -8.55 -1.67
CA VAL A 40 5.21 -8.49 -2.91
C VAL A 40 6.47 -9.32 -2.68
N THR A 41 6.75 -10.25 -3.59
CA THR A 41 7.87 -11.21 -3.43
C THR A 41 8.86 -11.20 -4.58
N ARG A 42 8.54 -10.49 -5.67
CA ARG A 42 9.30 -10.50 -6.91
C ARG A 42 9.11 -9.22 -7.70
N GLN A 43 10.05 -8.96 -8.61
CA GLN A 43 10.08 -7.76 -9.44
C GLN A 43 8.91 -7.66 -10.45
N ASP A 44 8.41 -8.78 -10.98
CA ASP A 44 7.21 -8.83 -11.83
C ASP A 44 5.99 -8.27 -11.09
N GLN A 45 5.75 -8.76 -9.86
CA GLN A 45 4.67 -8.28 -9.00
C GLN A 45 4.85 -6.80 -8.64
N ALA A 46 6.09 -6.35 -8.40
CA ALA A 46 6.35 -4.96 -8.10
C ALA A 46 5.95 -4.02 -9.26
N ASN A 47 6.20 -4.43 -10.50
CA ASN A 47 5.77 -3.68 -11.67
C ASN A 47 4.24 -3.69 -11.85
N GLU A 48 3.61 -4.86 -11.75
CA GLU A 48 2.15 -5.02 -11.89
C GLU A 48 1.38 -4.20 -10.85
N LEU A 49 1.88 -4.21 -9.61
CA LEU A 49 1.27 -3.51 -8.48
C LEU A 49 1.77 -2.08 -8.33
N ARG A 50 2.65 -1.58 -9.21
CA ARG A 50 3.27 -0.25 -9.10
C ARG A 50 3.90 -0.01 -7.71
N PHE A 51 4.56 -1.03 -7.19
CA PHE A 51 5.18 -1.04 -5.88
C PHE A 51 6.48 -0.24 -5.87
N LEU A 52 6.51 0.84 -5.09
CA LEU A 52 7.69 1.70 -4.94
C LEU A 52 8.59 1.28 -3.79
N GLY A 53 8.05 0.54 -2.83
CA GLY A 53 8.77 0.09 -1.65
C GLY A 53 7.82 -0.24 -0.51
N SER A 54 8.35 -0.92 0.51
CA SER A 54 7.54 -1.36 1.64
C SER A 54 7.52 -0.29 2.75
N PRO A 55 6.36 0.05 3.33
CA PRO A 55 5.00 -0.23 2.84
C PRO A 55 4.53 0.81 1.82
N THR A 56 3.75 0.38 0.82
CA THR A 56 3.03 1.26 -0.13
C THR A 56 1.53 1.15 0.13
N VAL A 57 0.82 2.28 0.21
CA VAL A 57 -0.64 2.29 0.42
C VAL A 57 -1.36 2.76 -0.83
N GLN A 58 -2.33 1.98 -1.29
CA GLN A 58 -3.12 2.30 -2.47
C GLN A 58 -4.61 2.28 -2.16
N ILE A 59 -5.34 3.26 -2.70
CA ILE A 59 -6.81 3.31 -2.66
C ILE A 59 -7.29 3.10 -4.09
N ASN A 60 -8.11 2.07 -4.33
CA ASN A 60 -8.59 1.72 -5.67
C ASN A 60 -7.46 1.60 -6.71
N GLY A 61 -6.31 1.04 -6.32
CA GLY A 61 -5.14 0.84 -7.20
C GLY A 61 -4.29 2.08 -7.46
N GLN A 62 -4.59 3.21 -6.82
CA GLN A 62 -3.80 4.44 -6.92
C GLN A 62 -3.07 4.72 -5.61
N ASP A 63 -1.80 5.09 -5.69
CA ASP A 63 -1.02 5.48 -4.52
C ASP A 63 -1.67 6.66 -3.79
N ILE A 64 -1.62 6.66 -2.46
CA ILE A 64 -2.10 7.76 -1.63
C ILE A 64 -1.26 9.03 -1.81
N ASP A 65 0.01 8.91 -2.17
CA ASP A 65 0.89 10.02 -2.53
C ASP A 65 0.68 10.37 -4.02
N PRO A 66 0.17 11.57 -4.36
CA PRO A 66 0.01 11.99 -5.75
C PRO A 66 1.31 12.00 -6.56
N ALA A 67 2.46 12.29 -5.94
CA ALA A 67 3.75 12.32 -6.62
C ALA A 67 4.23 10.91 -7.01
N ALA A 68 3.89 9.90 -6.20
CA ALA A 68 4.18 8.50 -6.46
C ALA A 68 3.43 7.96 -7.69
N ARG A 69 2.29 8.55 -8.07
CA ARG A 69 1.48 8.07 -9.21
C ARG A 69 2.20 8.22 -10.55
N SER A 70 3.08 9.20 -10.69
CA SER A 70 3.91 9.40 -11.88
C SER A 70 5.24 8.63 -11.86
N ALA A 71 5.56 7.93 -10.76
CA ALA A 71 6.78 7.16 -10.68
C ALA A 71 6.80 6.00 -11.69
N SER A 72 8.00 5.67 -12.17
CA SER A 72 8.26 4.58 -13.11
C SER A 72 9.32 3.60 -12.62
N GLY A 73 10.06 3.95 -11.56
CA GLY A 73 11.04 3.09 -10.90
C GLY A 73 10.36 2.23 -9.84
N PHE A 74 9.71 1.14 -10.24
CA PHE A 74 9.16 0.16 -9.32
C PHE A 74 10.25 -0.87 -9.01
N GLY A 75 10.63 -1.01 -7.75
CA GLY A 75 11.81 -1.76 -7.35
C GLY A 75 11.48 -2.81 -6.30
N PHE A 76 11.97 -4.04 -6.53
CA PHE A 76 12.05 -5.09 -5.55
C PHE A 76 13.53 -5.41 -5.34
N THR A 77 14.08 -5.11 -4.16
CA THR A 77 15.49 -5.34 -3.80
C THR A 77 15.62 -6.36 -2.70
#